data_AF-Q6LH77-F1
#
_entry.id   AF-Q6LH77-F1
#
_cell.length_a   1.000
_cell.length_b   1.000
_cell.length_c   1.000
_cell.angle_alpha   90.00
_cell.angle_beta   90.00
_cell.angle_gamma   90.00
#
_symmetry.space_group_name_H-M   'P 1'
#
loop_
_entity.id
_entity.type
_entity.pdbx_description
1 polymer ?
#
loop_
_entity_poly.entity_id
_entity_poly.type
_entity_poly.pdbx_seq_one_letter_code
_entity_poly.pdbx_strand_id
1 'polypeptide(L)'
;MSYTVEKIGGTSMSAFDAILDNIMLRPKSPYNRVFVVSAYGGITDALLECKRSGKPGIYQYIAKRDETWLKAVADLEMRMLLVNENMFADPLNRRRADQFIKSRITDAVSCITNIIETCQYGQFSLRHYLPQIREFLSSLGEAHSAYNTALKLKTLGINATFVDLSGWDNKSYGSLDDVIKRAFTNIDVTKELPIPTLLQNADFADSNF
;
A
#
# COMPACT_ATOMS: atom_id res chain seq x y z
N MET A 1 21.68 17.76 -6.32
CA MET A 1 20.73 18.31 -5.32
C MET A 1 20.45 17.22 -4.30
N SER A 2 20.43 17.55 -3.02
CA SER A 2 20.03 16.61 -1.96
C SER A 2 18.56 16.84 -1.60
N TYR A 3 17.77 15.77 -1.56
CA TYR A 3 16.44 15.74 -0.97
C TYR A 3 16.43 14.74 0.20
N THR A 4 15.48 14.87 1.12
CA THR A 4 15.33 13.92 2.24
C THR A 4 14.30 12.86 1.92
N VAL A 5 14.48 11.67 2.49
CA VAL A 5 13.47 10.61 2.51
C VAL A 5 13.04 10.41 3.94
N GLU A 6 11.76 10.63 4.22
CA GLU A 6 11.18 10.62 5.56
C GLU A 6 10.14 9.52 5.67
N LYS A 7 10.31 8.65 6.67
CA LYS A 7 9.42 7.51 6.88
C LYS A 7 8.45 7.77 8.02
N ILE A 8 7.16 7.62 7.75
CA ILE A 8 6.09 7.72 8.75
C ILE A 8 5.61 6.31 9.11
N GLY A 9 5.75 5.93 10.38
CA GLY A 9 5.37 4.60 10.87
C GLY A 9 3.87 4.41 11.07
N GLY A 10 3.41 3.16 11.11
CA GLY A 10 1.98 2.82 11.22
C GLY A 10 1.27 3.38 12.46
N THR A 11 1.95 3.46 13.61
CA THR A 11 1.39 4.11 14.81
C THR A 11 1.15 5.60 14.56
N SER A 12 2.10 6.29 13.92
CA SER A 12 1.96 7.70 13.53
C SER A 12 0.83 7.91 12.52
N MET A 13 0.62 6.96 11.61
CA MET A 13 -0.49 6.99 10.65
C MET A 13 -1.87 6.87 11.29
N SER A 14 -1.96 6.44 12.56
CA SER A 14 -3.21 6.48 13.32
C SER A 14 -3.56 7.91 13.80
N ALA A 15 -2.59 8.83 13.80
CA ALA A 15 -2.74 10.24 14.12
C ALA A 15 -2.43 11.11 12.89
N PHE A 16 -3.04 10.76 11.75
CA PHE A 16 -2.69 11.32 10.45
C PHE A 16 -2.76 12.86 10.41
N ASP A 17 -3.80 13.48 10.98
CA ASP A 17 -3.92 14.94 11.00
C ASP A 17 -2.76 15.62 11.73
N ALA A 18 -2.29 15.03 12.84
CA ALA A 18 -1.13 15.56 13.57
C ALA A 18 0.16 15.45 12.74
N ILE A 19 0.33 14.39 11.95
CA ILE A 19 1.46 14.24 11.03
C ILE A 19 1.38 15.24 9.89
N LEU A 20 0.19 15.43 9.33
CA LEU A 20 -0.06 16.38 8.25
C LEU A 20 0.33 17.80 8.68
N ASP A 21 -0.21 18.28 9.80
CA ASP A 21 -0.06 19.67 10.24
C ASP A 21 1.34 20.00 10.78
N ASN A 22 1.99 19.03 11.42
CA ASN A 22 3.26 19.26 12.09
C ASN A 22 4.48 18.84 11.26
N ILE A 23 4.32 17.93 10.28
CA ILE A 23 5.44 17.35 9.54
C ILE A 23 5.33 17.60 8.04
N MET A 24 4.18 17.27 7.42
CA MET A 24 4.07 17.31 5.95
C MET A 24 3.85 18.72 5.41
N LEU A 25 3.06 19.54 6.10
CA LEU A 25 2.78 20.93 5.74
C LEU A 25 3.87 21.92 6.21
N ARG A 26 4.96 21.42 6.79
CA ARG A 26 6.07 22.24 7.31
C ARG A 26 7.41 21.80 6.75
N PRO A 27 8.33 22.72 6.40
CA PRO A 27 8.17 24.18 6.41
C PRO A 27 7.25 24.67 5.27
N LYS A 28 7.04 25.99 5.12
CA LYS A 28 6.14 26.58 4.09
C LYS A 28 6.39 26.04 2.67
N SER A 29 7.62 25.69 2.33
CA SER A 29 7.94 24.93 1.13
C SER A 29 8.14 23.46 1.50
N PRO A 30 7.19 22.57 1.17
CA PRO A 30 7.28 21.16 1.55
C PRO A 30 8.09 20.30 0.56
N TYR A 31 8.67 20.91 -0.48
CA TYR A 31 9.43 20.22 -1.53
C TYR A 31 10.86 19.85 -1.11
N ASN A 32 11.58 19.14 -1.98
CA ASN A 32 12.87 18.49 -1.72
C ASN A 32 12.80 17.42 -0.63
N ARG A 33 11.64 16.76 -0.53
CA ARG A 33 11.34 15.73 0.46
C ARG A 33 10.56 14.62 -0.24
N VAL A 34 10.67 13.41 0.28
CA VAL A 34 9.91 12.23 -0.11
C VAL A 34 9.33 11.62 1.16
N PHE A 35 8.03 11.33 1.19
CA PHE A 35 7.41 10.69 2.35
C PHE A 35 7.02 9.24 2.06
N VAL A 36 7.67 8.32 2.74
CA VAL A 36 7.28 6.90 2.74
C VAL A 36 6.34 6.66 3.91
N VAL A 37 5.08 6.36 3.64
CA VAL A 37 4.08 6.11 4.68
C VAL A 37 3.81 4.62 4.84
N SER A 38 3.75 4.14 6.07
CA SER A 38 3.22 2.80 6.38
C SER A 38 1.69 2.78 6.22
N ALA A 39 1.13 1.57 6.12
CA ALA A 39 -0.33 1.40 6.21
C ALA A 39 -0.91 2.01 7.50
N TYR A 40 -2.20 2.36 7.45
CA TYR A 40 -2.93 2.82 8.63
C TYR A 40 -2.96 1.77 9.74
N GLY A 41 -3.10 2.23 10.99
CA GLY A 41 -3.10 1.37 12.17
C GLY A 41 -4.09 0.19 12.05
N GLY A 42 -3.59 -1.03 12.27
CA GLY A 42 -4.40 -2.25 12.23
C GLY A 42 -4.72 -2.81 10.85
N ILE A 43 -4.38 -2.10 9.76
CA ILE A 43 -4.61 -2.58 8.39
C ILE A 43 -3.67 -3.75 8.05
N THR A 44 -2.37 -3.63 8.29
CA THR A 44 -1.41 -4.74 8.07
C THR A 44 -1.73 -5.96 8.93
N ASP A 45 -2.19 -5.75 10.17
CA ASP A 45 -2.61 -6.85 11.06
C ASP A 45 -3.83 -7.60 10.48
N ALA A 46 -4.79 -6.89 9.88
CA ALA A 46 -5.96 -7.49 9.24
C ALA A 46 -5.62 -8.21 7.92
N LEU A 47 -4.64 -7.69 7.18
CA LEU A 47 -4.13 -8.32 5.96
C LEU A 47 -3.34 -9.60 6.25
N LEU A 48 -2.46 -9.56 7.25
CA LEU A 48 -1.49 -10.61 7.52
C LEU A 48 -1.82 -11.40 8.78
N GLU A 49 -1.50 -10.84 9.94
CA GLU A 49 -1.73 -11.41 11.26
C GLU A 49 -1.42 -10.36 12.33
N CYS A 50 -2.24 -10.30 13.39
CA CYS A 50 -1.93 -9.46 14.54
C CYS A 50 -0.92 -10.15 15.46
N LYS A 51 0.37 -9.77 15.38
CA LYS A 51 1.45 -10.38 16.18
C LYS A 51 1.21 -10.38 17.69
N ARG A 52 0.46 -9.39 18.21
CA ARG A 52 0.19 -9.25 19.65
C ARG A 52 -0.90 -10.20 20.16
N SER A 53 -1.95 -10.41 19.36
CA SER A 53 -3.10 -11.21 19.79
C SER A 53 -3.13 -12.61 19.16
N GLY A 54 -2.29 -12.86 18.14
CA GLY A 54 -2.36 -14.07 17.32
C GLY A 54 -3.61 -14.15 16.44
N LYS A 55 -4.42 -13.08 16.38
CA LYS A 55 -5.64 -13.07 15.57
C LYS A 55 -5.26 -13.19 14.09
N PRO A 56 -5.82 -14.17 13.35
CA PRO A 56 -5.50 -14.37 11.94
C PRO A 56 -6.00 -13.20 11.08
N GLY A 57 -5.15 -12.76 10.16
CA GLY A 57 -5.53 -11.89 9.04
C GLY A 57 -5.88 -12.70 7.79
N ILE A 58 -6.22 -12.00 6.71
CA ILE A 58 -6.62 -12.57 5.40
C ILE A 58 -5.61 -13.62 4.91
N TYR A 59 -4.31 -13.31 5.00
CA TYR A 59 -3.23 -14.23 4.64
C TYR A 59 -3.33 -15.60 5.34
N GLN A 60 -3.63 -15.61 6.64
CA GLN A 60 -3.70 -16.85 7.42
C GLN A 60 -4.91 -17.70 7.03
N TYR A 61 -6.03 -17.09 6.64
CA TYR A 61 -7.18 -17.82 6.11
C TYR A 61 -6.87 -18.42 4.73
N ILE A 62 -6.21 -17.66 3.85
CA ILE A 62 -5.75 -18.15 2.53
C ILE A 62 -4.79 -19.33 2.70
N ALA A 63 -3.80 -19.21 3.59
CA ALA A 63 -2.82 -20.28 3.85
C ALA A 63 -3.46 -21.60 4.31
N LYS A 64 -4.64 -21.53 4.94
CA LYS A 64 -5.42 -22.67 5.40
C LYS A 64 -6.49 -23.13 4.40
N ARG A 65 -6.59 -22.50 3.23
CA ARG A 65 -7.69 -22.68 2.25
C ARG A 65 -9.08 -22.49 2.89
N ASP A 66 -9.17 -21.58 3.86
CA ASP A 66 -10.41 -21.26 4.56
C ASP A 66 -11.16 -20.15 3.82
N GLU A 67 -12.35 -20.46 3.31
CA GLU A 67 -13.22 -19.54 2.55
C GLU A 67 -13.60 -18.27 3.32
N THR A 68 -13.41 -18.25 4.64
CA THR A 68 -13.58 -17.06 5.50
C THR A 68 -12.71 -15.88 5.04
N TRP A 69 -11.65 -16.12 4.25
CA TRP A 69 -10.81 -15.04 3.70
C TRP A 69 -11.60 -14.00 2.89
N LEU A 70 -12.63 -14.40 2.14
CA LEU A 70 -13.47 -13.48 1.36
C LEU A 70 -14.26 -12.53 2.27
N LYS A 71 -14.81 -13.08 3.36
CA LYS A 71 -15.48 -12.27 4.38
C LYS A 71 -14.49 -11.32 5.07
N ALA A 72 -13.29 -11.80 5.38
CA ALA A 72 -12.24 -10.97 5.98
C ALA A 72 -11.79 -9.82 5.05
N VAL A 73 -11.79 -10.04 3.72
CA VAL A 73 -11.55 -8.99 2.73
C VAL A 73 -12.68 -7.96 2.73
N ALA A 74 -13.95 -8.39 2.76
CA ALA A 74 -15.08 -7.46 2.83
C ALA A 74 -15.04 -6.61 4.11
N ASP A 75 -14.71 -7.22 5.25
CA ASP A 75 -14.51 -6.50 6.52
C ASP A 75 -13.34 -5.50 6.44
N LEU A 76 -12.26 -5.85 5.73
CA LEU A 76 -11.14 -4.94 5.50
C LEU A 76 -11.53 -3.76 4.59
N GLU A 77 -12.26 -4.03 3.50
CA GLU A 77 -12.76 -2.99 2.59
C GLU A 77 -13.56 -1.95 3.38
N MET A 78 -14.53 -2.40 4.19
CA MET A 78 -15.34 -1.50 5.02
C MET A 78 -14.49 -0.65 5.97
N ARG A 79 -13.43 -1.21 6.56
CA ARG A 79 -12.49 -0.45 7.39
C ARG A 79 -11.71 0.58 6.60
N MET A 80 -11.24 0.25 5.40
CA MET A 80 -10.52 1.18 4.52
C MET A 80 -11.41 2.32 4.03
N LEU A 81 -12.68 2.05 3.74
CA LEU A 81 -13.67 3.07 3.39
C LEU A 81 -13.99 3.99 4.59
N LEU A 82 -14.07 3.45 5.80
CA LEU A 82 -14.22 4.27 7.01
C LEU A 82 -13.03 5.20 7.23
N VAL A 83 -11.81 4.75 6.94
CA VAL A 83 -10.62 5.61 6.96
C VAL A 83 -10.76 6.75 5.93
N ASN A 84 -11.20 6.45 4.71
CA ASN A 84 -11.43 7.47 3.68
C ASN A 84 -12.49 8.48 4.11
N GLU A 85 -13.59 8.01 4.71
CA GLU A 85 -14.66 8.85 5.23
C GLU A 85 -14.16 9.83 6.30
N ASN A 86 -13.36 9.34 7.24
CA ASN A 86 -12.79 10.20 8.27
C ASN A 86 -11.76 11.20 7.71
N MET A 87 -11.04 10.83 6.64
CA MET A 87 -9.97 11.64 6.07
C MET A 87 -10.45 12.73 5.09
N PHE A 88 -11.55 12.46 4.38
CA PHE A 88 -12.07 13.32 3.31
C PHE A 88 -13.51 13.75 3.60
N ALA A 89 -13.66 14.95 4.18
CA ALA A 89 -14.97 15.59 4.34
C ALA A 89 -15.64 15.92 2.99
N ASP A 90 -14.83 16.23 1.96
CA ASP A 90 -15.32 16.49 0.61
C ASP A 90 -15.75 15.18 -0.10
N PRO A 91 -17.01 15.05 -0.54
CA PRO A 91 -17.51 13.82 -1.16
C PRO A 91 -16.80 13.44 -2.46
N LEU A 92 -16.27 14.41 -3.22
CA LEU A 92 -15.60 14.12 -4.49
C LEU A 92 -14.25 13.45 -4.26
N ASN A 93 -13.44 13.99 -3.35
CA ASN A 93 -12.16 13.39 -2.98
C ASN A 93 -12.35 12.04 -2.26
N ARG A 94 -13.37 11.93 -1.39
CA ARG A 94 -13.73 10.64 -0.79
C ARG A 94 -14.04 9.58 -1.84
N ARG A 95 -14.86 9.89 -2.84
CA ARG A 95 -15.17 8.96 -3.94
C ARG A 95 -13.94 8.53 -4.72
N ARG A 96 -12.96 9.42 -4.95
CA ARG A 96 -11.70 9.06 -5.62
C ARG A 96 -10.88 8.08 -4.79
N ALA A 97 -10.74 8.33 -3.48
CA ALA A 97 -10.08 7.43 -2.54
C ALA A 97 -10.78 6.06 -2.47
N ASP A 98 -12.11 6.05 -2.41
CA ASP A 98 -12.91 4.83 -2.39
C ASP A 98 -12.76 4.01 -3.67
N GLN A 99 -12.84 4.67 -4.84
CA GLN A 99 -12.66 4.01 -6.13
C GLN A 99 -11.28 3.39 -6.27
N PHE A 100 -10.23 4.11 -5.86
CA PHE A 100 -8.86 3.61 -5.90
C PHE A 100 -8.72 2.32 -5.08
N ILE A 101 -9.13 2.33 -3.81
CA ILE A 101 -8.90 1.18 -2.94
C ILE A 101 -9.82 0.00 -3.29
N LYS A 102 -11.06 0.26 -3.71
CA LYS A 102 -11.98 -0.79 -4.20
C LYS A 102 -11.43 -1.51 -5.42
N SER A 103 -10.87 -0.75 -6.38
CA SER A 103 -10.22 -1.35 -7.55
C SER A 103 -9.09 -2.29 -7.13
N ARG A 104 -8.21 -1.83 -6.23
CA ARG A 104 -7.09 -2.63 -5.74
C ARG A 104 -7.54 -3.89 -4.99
N ILE A 105 -8.58 -3.79 -4.16
CA ILE A 105 -9.14 -4.95 -3.47
C ILE A 105 -9.75 -5.95 -4.47
N THR A 106 -10.49 -5.46 -5.47
CA THR A 106 -11.11 -6.30 -6.51
C THR A 106 -10.07 -7.08 -7.31
N ASP A 107 -9.01 -6.39 -7.74
CA ASP A 107 -7.87 -6.99 -8.44
C ASP A 107 -7.18 -8.04 -7.56
N ALA A 108 -6.99 -7.74 -6.27
CA ALA A 108 -6.36 -8.65 -5.33
C ALA A 108 -7.16 -9.95 -5.15
N VAL A 109 -8.47 -9.82 -4.92
CA VAL A 109 -9.39 -10.95 -4.77
C VAL A 109 -9.37 -11.81 -6.03
N SER A 110 -9.43 -11.18 -7.20
CA SER A 110 -9.42 -11.90 -8.48
C SER A 110 -8.12 -12.68 -8.67
N CYS A 111 -6.98 -12.04 -8.42
CA CYS A 111 -5.65 -12.67 -8.52
C CYS A 111 -5.50 -13.86 -7.57
N ILE A 112 -5.83 -13.67 -6.28
CA ILE A 112 -5.71 -14.72 -5.26
C ILE A 112 -6.65 -15.88 -5.55
N THR A 113 -7.88 -15.60 -5.99
CA THR A 113 -8.84 -16.64 -6.40
C THR A 113 -8.27 -17.49 -7.52
N ASN A 114 -7.72 -16.87 -8.57
CA ASN A 114 -7.10 -17.59 -9.69
C ASN A 114 -5.92 -18.46 -9.23
N ILE A 115 -5.09 -17.99 -8.28
CA ILE A 115 -3.99 -18.77 -7.72
C ILE A 115 -4.52 -20.00 -6.96
N ILE A 116 -5.55 -19.82 -6.13
CA ILE A 116 -6.16 -20.91 -5.35
C ILE A 116 -6.76 -21.96 -6.28
N GLU A 117 -7.46 -21.54 -7.34
CA GLU A 117 -8.03 -22.42 -8.37
C GLU A 117 -6.93 -23.17 -9.14
N THR A 118 -5.85 -22.50 -9.52
CA THR A 118 -4.69 -23.14 -10.17
C THR A 118 -4.07 -24.21 -9.27
N CYS A 119 -4.05 -23.98 -7.95
CA CYS A 119 -3.58 -24.95 -6.96
C CYS A 119 -4.54 -26.12 -6.68
N GLN A 120 -5.61 -26.29 -7.48
CA GLN A 120 -6.42 -27.51 -7.51
C GLN A 120 -5.80 -28.59 -8.41
N TYR A 121 -4.92 -28.21 -9.35
CA TYR A 121 -4.18 -29.15 -10.18
C TYR A 121 -2.90 -29.60 -9.46
N GLY A 122 -2.64 -30.91 -9.44
CA GLY A 122 -1.57 -31.52 -8.63
C GLY A 122 -0.13 -31.10 -8.95
N GLN A 123 0.09 -30.32 -10.01
CA GLN A 123 1.41 -29.75 -10.36
C GLN A 123 1.71 -28.45 -9.60
N PHE A 124 0.69 -27.78 -9.05
CA PHE A 124 0.82 -26.51 -8.36
C PHE A 124 0.52 -26.66 -6.88
N SER A 125 1.25 -25.93 -6.04
CA SER A 125 1.03 -25.94 -4.61
C SER A 125 0.99 -24.52 -4.07
N LEU A 126 -0.11 -24.23 -3.36
CA LEU A 126 -0.37 -22.93 -2.76
C LEU A 126 0.80 -22.44 -1.90
N ARG A 127 1.50 -23.36 -1.24
CA ARG A 127 2.65 -23.05 -0.38
C ARG A 127 3.76 -22.28 -1.11
N HIS A 128 3.95 -22.52 -2.41
CA HIS A 128 4.95 -21.81 -3.21
C HIS A 128 4.55 -20.37 -3.50
N TYR A 129 3.25 -20.06 -3.51
CA TYR A 129 2.70 -18.73 -3.79
C TYR A 129 2.45 -17.91 -2.53
N LEU A 130 2.48 -18.52 -1.33
CA LEU A 130 2.19 -17.83 -0.08
C LEU A 130 3.11 -16.62 0.18
N PRO A 131 4.43 -16.66 -0.06
CA PRO A 131 5.28 -15.48 0.10
C PRO A 131 4.80 -14.31 -0.78
N GLN A 132 4.48 -14.56 -2.05
CA GLN A 132 4.02 -13.53 -2.98
C GLN A 132 2.63 -13.01 -2.60
N ILE A 133 1.72 -13.87 -2.16
CA ILE A 133 0.40 -13.47 -1.64
C ILE A 133 0.56 -12.57 -0.41
N ARG A 134 1.50 -12.89 0.48
CA ARG A 134 1.79 -12.08 1.68
C ARG A 134 2.21 -10.66 1.31
N GLU A 135 3.18 -10.54 0.40
CA GLU A 135 3.67 -9.23 -0.07
C GLU A 135 2.56 -8.45 -0.79
N PHE A 136 1.83 -9.13 -1.67
CA PHE A 136 0.73 -8.55 -2.42
C PHE A 136 -0.38 -8.01 -1.51
N LEU A 137 -0.78 -8.79 -0.49
CA LEU A 137 -1.73 -8.33 0.53
C LEU A 137 -1.19 -7.13 1.31
N SER A 138 0.05 -7.20 1.81
CA SER A 138 0.65 -6.12 2.60
C SER A 138 0.67 -4.79 1.83
N SER A 139 0.96 -4.85 0.53
CA SER A 139 1.02 -3.69 -0.35
C SER A 139 -0.31 -2.93 -0.48
N LEU A 140 -1.46 -3.58 -0.28
CA LEU A 140 -2.77 -2.93 -0.31
C LEU A 140 -2.87 -1.82 0.75
N GLY A 141 -2.39 -2.10 1.96
CA GLY A 141 -2.42 -1.12 3.06
C GLY A 141 -1.51 0.07 2.80
N GLU A 142 -0.34 -0.18 2.21
CA GLU A 142 0.64 0.85 1.87
C GLU A 142 0.14 1.72 0.71
N ALA A 143 -0.37 1.09 -0.36
CA ALA A 143 -1.02 1.78 -1.48
C ALA A 143 -2.17 2.66 -1.02
N HIS A 144 -3.04 2.16 -0.14
CA HIS A 144 -4.14 2.91 0.45
C HIS A 144 -3.65 4.19 1.15
N SER A 145 -2.70 4.03 2.06
CA SER A 145 -2.17 5.15 2.84
C SER A 145 -1.40 6.18 2.00
N ALA A 146 -0.59 5.73 1.04
CA ALA A 146 0.20 6.61 0.18
C ALA A 146 -0.67 7.38 -0.81
N TYR A 147 -1.65 6.70 -1.43
CA TYR A 147 -2.61 7.35 -2.34
C TYR A 147 -3.42 8.42 -1.61
N ASN A 148 -3.97 8.07 -0.46
CA ASN A 148 -4.76 9.01 0.36
C ASN A 148 -3.93 10.21 0.80
N THR A 149 -2.69 9.99 1.24
CA THR A 149 -1.78 11.06 1.64
C THR A 149 -1.53 12.03 0.48
N ALA A 150 -1.19 11.51 -0.70
CA ALA A 150 -1.00 12.34 -1.89
C ALA A 150 -2.28 13.11 -2.27
N LEU A 151 -3.44 12.44 -2.24
CA LEU A 151 -4.72 13.08 -2.54
C LEU A 151 -5.04 14.19 -1.54
N LYS A 152 -4.86 13.96 -0.23
CA LYS A 152 -5.11 14.96 0.81
C LYS A 152 -4.20 16.17 0.66
N LEU A 153 -2.91 15.96 0.41
CA LEU A 153 -1.97 17.06 0.15
C LEU A 153 -2.39 17.91 -1.05
N LYS A 154 -2.88 17.28 -2.14
CA LYS A 154 -3.45 18.01 -3.28
C LYS A 154 -4.65 18.87 -2.89
N THR A 155 -5.52 18.40 -2.00
CA THR A 155 -6.67 19.22 -1.52
C THR A 155 -6.23 20.47 -0.76
N LEU A 156 -4.99 20.50 -0.27
CA LEU A 156 -4.38 21.61 0.46
C LEU A 156 -3.45 22.46 -0.42
N GLY A 157 -3.47 22.26 -1.75
CA GLY A 157 -2.66 23.03 -2.69
C GLY A 157 -1.21 22.58 -2.79
N ILE A 158 -0.83 21.45 -2.18
CA ILE A 158 0.51 20.87 -2.34
C ILE A 158 0.51 19.95 -3.56
N ASN A 159 1.48 20.15 -4.45
CA ASN A 159 1.67 19.31 -5.62
C ASN A 159 2.29 17.95 -5.21
N ALA A 160 1.50 17.06 -4.62
CA ALA A 160 1.96 15.75 -4.18
C ALA A 160 1.74 14.67 -5.24
N THR A 161 2.68 13.73 -5.37
CA THR A 161 2.61 12.67 -6.40
C THR A 161 2.62 11.31 -5.71
N PHE A 162 1.54 10.54 -5.87
CA PHE A 162 1.53 9.15 -5.46
C PHE A 162 2.47 8.34 -6.37
N VAL A 163 3.42 7.62 -5.77
CA VAL A 163 4.38 6.80 -6.51
C VAL A 163 4.16 5.35 -6.12
N ASP A 164 3.58 4.57 -7.04
CA ASP A 164 3.32 3.16 -6.75
C ASP A 164 4.58 2.33 -6.97
N LEU A 165 5.18 1.87 -5.87
CA LEU A 165 6.35 0.99 -5.87
C LEU A 165 5.98 -0.43 -5.42
N SER A 166 4.69 -0.73 -5.24
CA SER A 166 4.22 -2.06 -4.82
C SER A 166 4.41 -3.16 -5.87
N GLY A 167 4.71 -2.78 -7.12
CA GLY A 167 4.77 -3.73 -8.24
C GLY A 167 3.39 -4.15 -8.75
N TRP A 168 2.32 -3.41 -8.40
CA TRP A 168 0.95 -3.69 -8.85
C TRP A 168 0.80 -3.72 -10.37
N ASP A 169 1.44 -2.78 -11.04
CA ASP A 169 1.59 -2.79 -12.48
C ASP A 169 2.85 -3.60 -12.83
N ASN A 170 2.80 -4.39 -13.91
CA ASN A 170 3.94 -5.09 -14.55
C ASN A 170 5.04 -4.15 -15.09
N LYS A 171 5.30 -3.02 -14.43
CA LYS A 171 6.32 -2.03 -14.78
C LYS A 171 7.55 -2.11 -13.87
N SER A 172 7.50 -2.96 -12.85
CA SER A 172 8.56 -3.15 -11.85
C SER A 172 9.39 -4.40 -12.14
N TYR A 173 10.21 -4.36 -13.20
CA TYR A 173 11.26 -5.35 -13.46
C TYR A 173 12.66 -4.73 -13.34
N GLY A 174 13.63 -5.55 -12.98
CA GLY A 174 15.03 -5.14 -12.75
C GLY A 174 15.32 -4.90 -11.27
N SER A 175 16.53 -4.49 -10.93
CA SER A 175 16.94 -4.30 -9.53
C SER A 175 16.07 -3.26 -8.79
N LEU A 176 16.08 -3.30 -7.46
CA LEU A 176 15.42 -2.30 -6.62
C LEU A 176 15.77 -0.86 -7.04
N ASP A 177 17.05 -0.61 -7.29
CA ASP A 177 17.55 0.69 -7.73
C ASP A 177 16.95 1.10 -9.09
N ASP A 178 16.79 0.15 -10.02
CA ASP A 178 16.21 0.44 -11.33
C ASP A 178 14.72 0.75 -11.24
N VAL A 179 13.99 0.03 -10.39
CA VAL A 179 12.57 0.29 -10.12
C VAL A 179 12.39 1.68 -9.53
N ILE A 180 13.20 2.05 -8.53
CA ILE A 180 13.16 3.39 -7.91
C ILE A 180 13.53 4.47 -8.93
N LYS A 181 14.64 4.31 -9.66
CA LYS A 181 15.07 5.27 -10.69
C LYS A 181 13.99 5.48 -11.75
N ARG A 182 13.36 4.40 -12.22
CA ARG A 182 12.28 4.46 -13.22
C ARG A 182 11.07 5.20 -12.68
N ALA A 183 10.63 4.89 -11.46
CA ALA A 183 9.49 5.54 -10.83
C ALA A 183 9.72 7.04 -10.59
N PHE A 184 10.96 7.45 -10.34
CA PHE A 184 11.34 8.85 -10.11
C PHE A 184 11.82 9.59 -11.37
N THR A 185 11.88 8.94 -12.54
CA THR A 185 12.47 9.54 -13.76
C THR A 185 11.77 10.84 -14.18
N ASN A 186 10.46 10.93 -13.99
CA ASN A 186 9.65 12.09 -14.38
C ASN A 186 9.22 12.96 -13.19
N ILE A 187 9.84 12.79 -12.02
CA ILE A 187 9.48 13.50 -10.80
C ILE A 187 10.50 14.61 -10.52
N ASP A 188 10.05 15.86 -10.60
CA ASP A 188 10.84 17.01 -10.15
C ASP A 188 10.57 17.28 -8.66
N VAL A 189 11.39 16.71 -7.78
CA VAL A 189 11.26 16.85 -6.32
C VAL A 189 11.34 18.30 -5.83
N THR A 190 11.77 19.25 -6.66
CA THR A 190 11.77 20.69 -6.33
C THR A 190 10.38 21.33 -6.50
N LYS A 191 9.47 20.67 -7.22
CA LYS A 191 8.10 21.13 -7.54
C LYS A 191 7.02 20.13 -7.15
N GLU A 192 7.38 18.89 -6.88
CA GLU A 192 6.50 17.80 -6.50
C GLU A 192 6.92 17.19 -5.17
N LEU A 193 5.95 16.75 -4.39
CA LEU A 193 6.15 16.03 -3.13
C LEU A 193 5.81 14.54 -3.32
N PRO A 194 6.79 13.66 -3.53
CA PRO A 194 6.51 12.26 -3.84
C PRO A 194 6.13 11.48 -2.58
N ILE A 195 5.07 10.70 -2.71
CA ILE A 195 4.54 9.80 -1.68
C ILE A 195 4.61 8.37 -2.21
N PRO A 196 5.78 7.72 -2.14
CA PRO A 196 5.91 6.33 -2.55
C PRO A 196 5.23 5.37 -1.57
N THR A 197 4.70 4.26 -2.10
CA THR A 197 4.41 3.09 -1.26
C THR A 197 5.71 2.58 -0.63
N LEU A 198 5.61 1.93 0.52
CA LEU A 198 6.76 1.21 1.04
C LEU A 198 7.11 0.09 0.07
N LEU A 199 8.39 0.04 -0.33
CA LEU A 199 8.92 -1.04 -1.14
C LEU A 199 9.31 -2.15 -0.18
N GLN A 200 8.58 -3.27 -0.21
CA GLN A 200 9.01 -4.47 0.47
C GLN A 200 9.94 -5.21 -0.48
N ASN A 201 11.11 -5.63 0.03
CA ASN A 201 12.01 -6.48 -0.74
C ASN A 201 11.28 -7.79 -1.01
N ALA A 202 10.59 -7.89 -2.15
CA ALA A 202 10.47 -9.16 -2.82
C ALA A 202 11.90 -9.56 -3.14
N ASP A 203 12.38 -10.62 -2.51
CA ASP A 203 13.68 -11.18 -2.79
C ASP A 203 13.92 -11.23 -4.31
N PHE A 204 14.84 -10.38 -4.77
CA PHE A 204 15.71 -10.67 -5.92
C PHE A 204 16.74 -11.77 -5.55
N ALA A 205 16.50 -12.53 -4.48
CA ALA A 205 17.18 -13.78 -4.19
C ALA A 205 16.66 -14.86 -5.14
N ASP A 206 17.08 -14.76 -6.40
CA ASP A 206 17.58 -15.87 -7.22
C ASP A 206 17.94 -15.34 -8.61
N SER A 207 18.94 -14.46 -8.68
CA SER A 207 19.88 -14.47 -9.80
C SER A 207 21.02 -15.42 -9.46
N ASN A 208 20.73 -16.73 -9.47
CA ASN A 208 21.70 -17.82 -9.60
C ASN A 208 20.94 -19.14 -9.84
N PHE A 209 20.50 -19.34 -11.09
CA PHE A 209 20.50 -20.64 -11.76
C PHE A 209 20.80 -20.43 -13.24
#